data_AF-A0A350I6I6-F1
#
_entry.id   AF-A0A350I6I6-F1
#
_cell.length_a   1.000
_cell.length_b   1.000
_cell.length_c   1.000
_cell.angle_alpha   90.00
_cell.angle_beta   90.00
_cell.angle_gamma   90.00
#
_symmetry.space_group_name_H-M   'P 1'
#
loop_
_entity.id
_entity.type
_entity.pdbx_description
1 polymer ?
#
loop_
_entity_poly.entity_id
_entity_poly.type
_entity_poly.pdbx_seq_one_letter_code
_entity_poly.pdbx_strand_id
1 'polypeptide(L)'
;MKEKQMALKMNQISRTVYYKEISMAKSTYHLILCTIFCLFGPILIAQDDTNQQNTDAKFIKDIHNQILTDGECYDWLTELTTDVGARLAGSPGSIKAVEFMELKMNSIGFDKVWTQECKVNYWDRGEEEKVYMTSPRSQRLNALSLGNMIGTDGKVLEAEIIEVKGLDEVE
;
A
#
# COMPACT_ATOMS: atom_id res chain seq x y z
N MET A 1 81.43 22.09 -34.69
CA MET A 1 81.02 21.50 -33.39
C MET A 1 80.03 22.38 -32.63
N LYS A 2 80.31 23.68 -32.41
CA LYS A 2 79.43 24.59 -31.66
C LYS A 2 78.07 24.88 -32.33
N GLU A 3 78.02 25.05 -33.66
CA GLU A 3 76.77 25.35 -34.38
C GLU A 3 75.74 24.23 -34.34
N LYS A 4 76.17 22.97 -34.52
CA LYS A 4 75.26 21.80 -34.41
C LYS A 4 74.67 21.67 -33.01
N GLN A 5 75.43 22.00 -31.96
CA GLN A 5 74.93 22.02 -30.58
C GLN A 5 73.95 23.17 -30.35
N MET A 6 74.18 24.34 -30.97
CA MET A 6 73.27 25.49 -30.87
C MET A 6 71.93 25.23 -31.58
N ALA A 7 71.95 24.61 -32.77
CA ALA A 7 70.75 24.22 -33.49
C ALA A 7 69.94 23.16 -32.72
N LEU A 8 70.62 22.20 -32.08
CA LEU A 8 69.96 21.19 -31.24
C LEU A 8 69.29 21.82 -30.01
N LYS A 9 69.97 22.77 -29.34
CA LYS A 9 69.39 23.53 -28.22
C LYS A 9 68.19 24.36 -28.64
N MET A 10 68.26 25.07 -29.77
CA MET A 10 67.13 25.83 -30.32
C MET A 10 65.92 24.93 -30.62
N ASN A 11 66.12 23.77 -31.24
CA ASN A 11 65.03 22.81 -31.52
C ASN A 11 64.43 22.24 -30.23
N GLN A 12 65.24 21.94 -29.22
CA GLN A 12 64.76 21.51 -27.91
C GLN A 12 63.92 22.58 -27.20
N ILE A 13 64.34 23.85 -27.26
CA ILE A 13 63.58 24.98 -26.70
C ILE A 13 62.26 25.16 -27.45
N SER A 14 62.27 25.19 -28.80
CA SER A 14 61.05 25.31 -29.60
C SER A 14 60.05 24.19 -29.32
N ARG A 15 60.52 22.93 -29.21
CA ARG A 15 59.67 21.81 -28.82
C ARG A 15 59.11 21.98 -27.42
N THR A 16 59.92 22.38 -26.44
CA THR A 16 59.48 22.56 -25.05
C THR A 16 58.43 23.66 -24.93
N VAL A 17 58.60 24.78 -25.63
CA VAL A 17 57.61 25.87 -25.69
C VAL A 17 56.31 25.37 -26.31
N TYR A 18 56.38 24.66 -27.44
CA TYR A 18 55.21 24.11 -28.12
C TYR A 18 54.41 23.12 -27.25
N TYR A 19 55.10 22.20 -26.55
CA TYR A 19 54.43 21.27 -25.64
C TYR A 19 53.83 21.96 -24.41
N LYS A 20 54.46 23.04 -23.91
CA LYS A 20 53.95 23.81 -22.77
C LYS A 20 52.69 24.59 -23.13
N GLU A 21 52.63 25.21 -24.31
CA GLU A 21 51.44 25.88 -24.85
C GLU A 21 50.26 24.90 -25.00
N ILE A 22 50.51 23.71 -25.58
CA ILE A 22 49.47 22.66 -25.72
C ILE A 22 49.00 22.15 -24.36
N SER A 23 49.93 21.95 -23.42
CA SER A 23 49.59 21.49 -22.06
C SER A 23 48.77 22.54 -21.30
N MET A 24 49.09 23.83 -21.48
CA MET A 24 48.38 24.92 -20.84
C MET A 24 46.96 25.07 -21.42
N ALA A 25 46.82 24.96 -22.75
CA ALA A 25 45.53 24.99 -23.44
C ALA A 25 44.61 23.81 -23.07
N LYS A 26 45.15 22.60 -22.85
CA LYS A 26 44.37 21.45 -22.38
C LYS A 26 43.88 21.63 -20.94
N SER A 27 44.73 22.20 -20.07
CA SER A 27 44.40 22.46 -18.67
C SER A 27 43.30 23.51 -18.52
N THR A 28 43.39 24.61 -19.29
CA THR A 28 42.35 25.65 -19.32
C THR A 28 41.03 25.12 -19.87
N TYR A 29 41.06 24.25 -20.89
CA TYR A 29 39.85 23.59 -21.39
C TYR A 29 39.17 22.72 -20.34
N HIS A 30 39.91 21.93 -19.58
CA HIS A 30 39.35 21.09 -18.50
C HIS A 30 38.78 21.94 -17.37
N LEU A 31 39.45 23.03 -16.99
CA LEU A 31 38.94 23.99 -16.00
C LEU A 31 37.64 24.64 -16.46
N ILE A 32 37.56 25.09 -17.71
CA ILE A 32 36.34 25.69 -18.28
C ILE A 32 35.20 24.66 -18.35
N LEU A 33 35.49 23.43 -18.78
CA LEU A 33 34.49 22.35 -18.84
C LEU A 33 33.95 22.00 -17.44
N CYS A 34 34.84 21.91 -16.44
CA CYS A 34 34.46 21.69 -15.04
C CYS A 34 33.62 22.84 -14.49
N THR A 35 33.96 24.10 -14.79
CA THR A 35 33.16 25.24 -14.30
C THR A 35 31.77 25.30 -14.93
N ILE A 36 31.65 24.94 -16.22
CA ILE A 36 30.35 24.86 -16.90
C ILE A 36 29.52 23.72 -16.31
N PHE A 37 30.12 22.54 -16.07
CA PHE A 37 29.43 21.41 -15.44
C PHE A 37 28.97 21.72 -14.01
N CYS A 38 29.78 22.41 -13.20
CA CYS A 38 29.42 22.78 -11.84
C CYS A 38 28.35 23.87 -11.76
N LEU A 39 28.31 24.81 -12.71
CA LEU A 39 27.33 25.90 -12.72
C LEU A 39 25.98 25.50 -13.34
N PHE A 40 25.98 24.62 -14.36
CA PHE A 40 24.77 24.22 -15.07
C PHE A 40 24.22 22.83 -14.69
N GLY A 41 25.07 21.93 -14.17
CA GLY A 41 24.66 20.58 -13.74
C GLY A 41 23.57 20.54 -12.65
N PRO A 42 23.62 21.39 -11.60
CA PRO A 42 22.62 21.34 -10.52
C PRO A 42 21.21 21.76 -10.95
N ILE A 43 21.10 22.62 -11.97
CA ILE A 43 19.81 23.15 -12.46
C ILE A 43 19.03 22.07 -13.22
N LEU A 44 19.72 21.20 -13.97
CA LEU A 44 19.10 20.09 -14.71
C LEU A 44 18.51 19.03 -13.76
N ILE A 45 19.16 18.74 -12.64
CA ILE A 45 18.70 17.72 -11.68
C ILE A 45 17.46 18.21 -10.92
N ALA A 46 17.41 19.48 -10.51
CA ALA A 46 16.27 20.05 -9.79
C ALA A 46 14.98 20.14 -10.63
N GLN A 47 15.10 20.22 -11.96
CA GLN A 47 13.95 20.24 -12.87
C GLN A 47 13.28 18.86 -13.02
N ASP A 48 14.01 17.77 -12.81
CA ASP A 48 13.47 16.41 -12.95
C ASP A 48 12.57 16.06 -11.75
N ASP A 49 13.04 16.32 -10.52
CA ASP A 49 12.28 16.09 -9.28
C ASP A 49 10.94 16.86 -9.25
N THR A 50 10.95 18.12 -9.70
CA THR A 50 9.74 18.96 -9.73
C THR A 50 8.76 18.53 -10.82
N ASN A 51 9.23 18.07 -11.98
CA ASN A 51 8.37 17.51 -13.01
C ASN A 51 7.76 16.17 -12.57
N GLN A 52 8.55 15.31 -11.92
CA GLN A 52 8.07 14.03 -11.41
C GLN A 52 7.03 14.20 -10.29
N GLN A 53 7.25 15.14 -9.36
CA GLN A 53 6.23 15.49 -8.34
C GLN A 53 4.93 16.00 -8.96
N ASN A 54 5.00 16.78 -10.04
CA ASN A 54 3.82 17.28 -10.75
C ASN A 54 3.09 16.16 -11.52
N THR A 55 3.81 15.19 -12.09
CA THR A 55 3.18 14.04 -12.77
C THR A 55 2.48 13.12 -11.78
N ASP A 56 3.10 12.87 -10.62
CA ASP A 56 2.51 12.02 -9.58
C ASP A 56 1.25 12.66 -8.98
N ALA A 57 1.32 13.96 -8.68
CA ALA A 57 0.17 14.71 -8.20
C ALA A 57 -0.99 14.72 -9.20
N LYS A 58 -0.68 14.83 -10.51
CA LYS A 58 -1.69 14.74 -11.57
C LYS A 58 -2.29 13.33 -11.64
N PHE A 59 -1.48 12.29 -11.61
CA PHE A 59 -1.94 10.91 -11.66
C PHE A 59 -2.89 10.58 -10.50
N ILE A 60 -2.53 10.96 -9.27
CA ILE A 60 -3.40 10.78 -8.09
C ILE A 60 -4.73 11.53 -8.25
N LYS A 61 -4.67 12.77 -8.76
CA LYS A 61 -5.87 13.57 -9.04
C LYS A 61 -6.76 12.91 -10.10
N ASP A 62 -6.17 12.32 -11.13
CA ASP A 62 -6.90 11.64 -12.19
C ASP A 62 -7.60 10.38 -11.65
N ILE A 63 -6.93 9.57 -10.82
CA ILE A 63 -7.58 8.44 -10.10
C ILE A 63 -8.74 8.94 -9.24
N HIS A 64 -8.51 9.98 -8.44
CA HIS A 64 -9.52 10.55 -7.57
C HIS A 64 -10.75 11.01 -8.36
N ASN A 65 -10.54 11.73 -9.47
CA ASN A 65 -11.63 12.20 -10.32
C ASN A 65 -12.39 11.03 -10.95
N GLN A 66 -11.67 10.01 -11.46
CA GLN A 66 -12.27 8.83 -12.06
C GLN A 66 -13.22 8.11 -11.09
N ILE A 67 -12.81 7.93 -9.82
CA ILE A 67 -13.64 7.26 -8.82
C ILE A 67 -14.84 8.13 -8.41
N LEU A 68 -14.71 9.46 -8.43
CA LEU A 68 -15.83 10.35 -8.12
C LEU A 68 -16.86 10.46 -9.26
N THR A 69 -16.44 10.36 -10.52
CA THR A 69 -17.34 10.50 -11.68
C THR A 69 -17.90 9.16 -12.14
N ASP A 70 -17.08 8.12 -12.14
CA ASP A 70 -17.38 6.84 -12.79
C ASP A 70 -17.07 5.64 -11.86
N GLY A 71 -17.07 5.85 -10.54
CA GLY A 71 -16.80 4.78 -9.57
C GLY A 71 -17.99 3.86 -9.33
N GLU A 72 -17.78 2.54 -9.42
CA GLU A 72 -18.81 1.52 -9.19
C GLU A 72 -18.80 0.92 -7.78
N CYS A 73 -18.00 1.47 -6.85
CA CYS A 73 -17.75 0.87 -5.53
C CYS A 73 -19.03 0.63 -4.71
N TYR A 74 -20.01 1.54 -4.80
CA TYR A 74 -21.27 1.42 -4.08
C TYR A 74 -22.18 0.32 -4.65
N ASP A 75 -22.18 0.16 -5.97
CA ASP A 75 -22.97 -0.87 -6.63
C ASP A 75 -22.39 -2.25 -6.31
N TRP A 76 -21.06 -2.40 -6.38
CA TRP A 76 -20.39 -3.63 -5.98
C TRP A 76 -20.59 -3.97 -4.49
N LEU A 77 -20.57 -2.95 -3.62
CA LEU A 77 -20.89 -3.13 -2.21
C LEU A 77 -22.35 -3.56 -2.02
N THR A 78 -23.27 -3.01 -2.81
CA THR A 78 -24.69 -3.34 -2.77
C THR A 78 -24.92 -4.78 -3.20
N GLU A 79 -24.33 -5.23 -4.30
CA GLU A 79 -24.35 -6.64 -4.74
C GLU A 79 -23.82 -7.57 -3.63
N LEU A 80 -22.66 -7.23 -3.04
CA LEU A 80 -22.05 -8.05 -1.99
C LEU A 80 -22.90 -8.08 -0.69
N THR A 81 -23.57 -6.99 -0.34
CA THR A 81 -24.36 -6.92 0.91
C THR A 81 -25.80 -7.39 0.75
N THR A 82 -26.38 -7.25 -0.44
CA THR A 82 -27.78 -7.56 -0.72
C THR A 82 -27.93 -8.94 -1.32
N ASP A 83 -27.13 -9.30 -2.32
CA ASP A 83 -27.29 -10.56 -3.05
C ASP A 83 -26.55 -11.70 -2.33
N VAL A 84 -25.35 -11.43 -1.79
CA VAL A 84 -24.58 -12.42 -1.03
C VAL A 84 -25.00 -12.45 0.44
N GLY A 85 -25.12 -11.28 1.08
CA GLY A 85 -25.62 -11.15 2.45
C GLY A 85 -24.59 -11.46 3.54
N ALA A 86 -25.07 -12.09 4.62
CA ALA A 86 -24.27 -12.44 5.79
C ALA A 86 -23.20 -13.49 5.47
N ARG A 87 -21.95 -13.20 5.84
CA ARG A 87 -20.76 -13.91 5.33
C ARG A 87 -19.73 -14.18 6.44
N LEU A 88 -20.20 -14.75 7.55
CA LEU A 88 -19.34 -15.18 8.65
C LEU A 88 -18.30 -16.21 8.16
N ALA A 89 -17.06 -16.14 8.64
CA ALA A 89 -16.01 -17.06 8.20
C ALA A 89 -16.42 -18.54 8.34
N GLY A 90 -16.20 -19.33 7.29
CA GLY A 90 -16.57 -20.74 7.24
C GLY A 90 -18.07 -21.00 6.99
N SER A 91 -18.92 -19.97 7.02
CA SER A 91 -20.35 -20.12 6.69
C SER A 91 -20.56 -20.26 5.18
N PRO A 92 -21.72 -20.78 4.74
CA PRO A 92 -22.08 -20.83 3.32
C PRO A 92 -22.02 -19.45 2.63
N GLY A 93 -22.36 -18.38 3.36
CA GLY A 93 -22.28 -17.01 2.83
C GLY A 93 -20.84 -16.54 2.59
N SER A 94 -19.86 -17.03 3.37
CA SER A 94 -18.45 -16.72 3.11
C SER A 94 -17.94 -17.35 1.81
N ILE A 95 -18.36 -18.58 1.51
CA ILE A 95 -18.01 -19.26 0.25
C ILE A 95 -18.60 -18.51 -0.94
N LYS A 96 -19.89 -18.15 -0.87
CA LYS A 96 -20.53 -17.30 -1.89
C LYS A 96 -19.82 -15.97 -2.09
N ALA A 97 -19.34 -15.34 -1.02
CA ALA A 97 -18.59 -14.08 -1.12
C ALA A 97 -17.25 -14.26 -1.82
N VAL A 98 -16.55 -15.38 -1.60
CA VAL A 98 -15.30 -15.72 -2.30
C VAL A 98 -15.57 -15.91 -3.80
N GLU A 99 -16.57 -16.72 -4.15
CA GLU A 99 -16.97 -16.96 -5.55
C GLU A 99 -17.40 -15.66 -6.24
N PHE A 100 -18.20 -14.84 -5.55
CA PHE A 100 -18.61 -13.52 -6.04
C PHE A 100 -17.40 -12.65 -6.36
N MET A 101 -16.43 -12.57 -5.44
CA MET A 101 -15.26 -11.72 -5.65
C MET A 101 -14.37 -12.22 -6.78
N GLU A 102 -14.18 -13.54 -6.89
CA GLU A 102 -13.44 -14.15 -8.00
C GLU A 102 -14.10 -13.80 -9.35
N LEU A 103 -15.42 -13.97 -9.46
CA LEU A 103 -16.17 -13.62 -10.67
C LEU A 103 -16.09 -12.12 -10.97
N LYS A 104 -16.25 -11.26 -9.96
CA LYS A 104 -16.19 -9.80 -10.12
C LYS A 104 -14.81 -9.36 -10.61
N MET A 105 -13.73 -9.83 -9.99
CA MET A 105 -12.36 -9.52 -10.41
C MET A 105 -12.07 -9.98 -11.85
N ASN A 106 -12.52 -11.18 -12.22
CA ASN A 106 -12.39 -11.67 -13.60
C ASN A 106 -13.18 -10.80 -14.59
N SER A 107 -14.39 -10.37 -14.23
CA SER A 107 -15.25 -9.55 -15.11
C SER A 107 -14.68 -8.14 -15.39
N ILE A 108 -13.94 -7.57 -14.44
CA ILE A 108 -13.33 -6.24 -14.56
C ILE A 108 -11.99 -6.31 -15.32
N GLY A 109 -11.45 -7.50 -15.56
CA GLY A 109 -10.24 -7.70 -16.36
C GLY A 109 -8.93 -7.56 -15.58
N PHE A 110 -8.90 -8.00 -14.32
CA PHE A 110 -7.65 -8.09 -13.55
C PHE A 110 -6.65 -9.04 -14.24
N ASP A 111 -5.35 -8.73 -14.14
CA ASP A 111 -4.30 -9.52 -14.82
C ASP A 111 -4.24 -10.99 -14.38
N LYS A 112 -4.48 -11.24 -13.09
CA LYS A 112 -4.45 -12.57 -12.47
C LYS A 112 -5.44 -12.64 -11.31
N VAL A 113 -6.26 -13.68 -11.29
CA VAL A 113 -7.24 -13.96 -10.23
C VAL A 113 -7.10 -15.42 -9.83
N TRP A 114 -6.98 -15.68 -8.54
CA TRP A 114 -6.98 -17.03 -7.96
C TRP A 114 -7.45 -16.98 -6.52
N THR A 115 -7.95 -18.10 -6.02
CA THR A 115 -8.32 -18.27 -4.61
C THR A 115 -7.17 -18.89 -3.83
N GLN A 116 -7.08 -18.55 -2.54
CA GLN A 116 -6.09 -19.13 -1.63
C GLN A 116 -6.80 -19.83 -0.48
N GLU A 117 -6.47 -21.09 -0.25
CA GLU A 117 -7.02 -21.85 0.85
C GLU A 117 -6.58 -21.25 2.21
N CYS A 118 -7.56 -21.05 3.10
CA CYS A 118 -7.34 -20.53 4.45
C CYS A 118 -8.10 -21.40 5.45
N LYS A 119 -7.44 -21.75 6.56
CA LYS A 119 -8.08 -22.47 7.67
C LYS A 119 -8.78 -21.47 8.58
N VAL A 120 -10.07 -21.70 8.83
CA VAL A 120 -10.88 -20.87 9.73
C VAL A 120 -11.63 -21.76 10.71
N ASN A 121 -11.86 -21.23 11.92
CA ASN A 121 -12.76 -21.86 12.88
C ASN A 121 -14.19 -21.52 12.47
N TYR A 122 -15.01 -22.54 12.21
CA TYR A 122 -16.42 -22.35 11.93
C TYR A 122 -17.21 -22.34 13.25
N TRP A 123 -18.02 -21.31 13.42
CA TRP A 123 -18.97 -21.19 14.52
C TRP A 123 -20.36 -20.96 13.94
N ASP A 124 -21.30 -21.80 14.35
CA ASP A 124 -22.72 -21.64 14.06
C ASP A 124 -23.43 -21.21 15.36
N ARG A 125 -24.23 -20.16 15.25
CA ARG A 125 -25.00 -19.63 16.37
C ARG A 125 -26.11 -20.59 16.80
N GLY A 126 -26.68 -21.33 15.85
CA GLY A 126 -27.86 -22.16 16.08
C GLY A 126 -29.13 -21.33 16.28
N GLU A 127 -30.03 -21.86 17.11
CA GLU A 127 -31.36 -21.29 17.37
C GLU A 127 -31.32 -19.95 18.12
N GLU A 128 -32.38 -19.15 17.98
CA GLU A 128 -32.52 -17.86 18.65
C GLU A 128 -32.44 -17.98 20.18
N GLU A 129 -31.59 -17.17 20.80
CA GLU A 129 -31.42 -17.12 22.24
C GLU A 129 -32.65 -16.54 22.93
N LYS A 130 -33.07 -17.20 24.01
CA LYS A 130 -34.21 -16.77 24.83
C LYS A 130 -33.74 -16.46 26.23
N VAL A 131 -33.58 -15.17 26.52
CA VAL A 131 -33.11 -14.70 27.82
C VAL A 131 -34.25 -13.97 28.53
N TYR A 132 -34.48 -14.35 29.78
CA TYR A 132 -35.51 -13.76 30.63
C TYR A 132 -34.92 -13.37 31.97
N MET A 133 -35.19 -12.14 32.41
CA MET A 133 -35.05 -11.77 33.80
C MET A 133 -36.30 -12.24 34.54
N THR A 134 -36.15 -13.07 35.56
CA THR A 134 -37.28 -13.65 36.32
C THR A 134 -37.64 -12.83 37.56
N SER A 135 -36.69 -12.07 38.11
CA SER A 135 -36.84 -11.23 39.31
C SER A 135 -36.05 -9.92 39.15
N PRO A 136 -36.51 -8.77 39.71
CA PRO A 136 -37.73 -8.56 40.50
C PRO A 136 -39.01 -8.52 39.65
N ARG A 137 -38.88 -8.51 38.33
CA ARG A 137 -40.00 -8.54 37.38
C ARG A 137 -39.64 -9.44 36.21
N SER A 138 -40.62 -10.26 35.80
CA SER A 138 -40.50 -11.05 34.57
C SER A 138 -40.41 -10.14 33.35
N GLN A 139 -39.29 -10.21 32.62
CA GLN A 139 -39.05 -9.45 31.40
C GLN A 139 -38.18 -10.25 30.44
N ARG A 140 -38.58 -10.31 29.16
CA ARG A 140 -37.72 -10.84 28.08
C ARG A 140 -36.62 -9.81 27.77
N LEU A 141 -35.38 -10.28 27.70
CA LEU A 141 -34.23 -9.48 27.29
C LEU A 141 -33.89 -9.77 25.83
N ASN A 142 -33.53 -8.72 25.10
CA ASN A 142 -32.94 -8.86 23.77
C ASN A 142 -31.46 -9.14 23.96
N ALA A 143 -31.06 -10.40 23.76
CA ALA A 143 -29.70 -10.85 23.91
C ALA A 143 -29.29 -11.67 22.69
N LEU A 144 -27.99 -11.70 22.41
CA LEU A 144 -27.38 -12.51 21.37
C LEU A 144 -26.15 -13.18 21.98
N SER A 145 -25.87 -14.42 21.58
CA SER A 145 -24.64 -15.09 22.01
C SER A 145 -23.40 -14.35 21.51
N LEU A 146 -22.36 -14.42 22.33
CA LEU A 146 -21.03 -14.00 21.91
C LEU A 146 -20.46 -15.04 20.94
N GLY A 147 -19.76 -14.58 19.90
CA GLY A 147 -19.13 -15.47 18.93
C GLY A 147 -18.16 -16.45 19.60
N ASN A 148 -18.12 -17.69 19.11
CA ASN A 148 -17.33 -18.80 19.64
C ASN A 148 -17.75 -19.33 21.02
N MET A 149 -18.91 -18.92 21.55
CA MET A 149 -19.46 -19.53 22.75
C MET A 149 -20.23 -20.82 22.46
N ILE A 150 -20.27 -21.71 23.44
CA ILE A 150 -21.11 -22.89 23.44
C ILE A 150 -22.54 -22.55 23.86
N GLY A 151 -23.52 -23.19 23.25
CA GLY A 151 -24.92 -23.08 23.66
C GLY A 151 -25.22 -23.86 24.94
N THR A 152 -26.46 -23.79 25.40
CA THR A 152 -26.92 -24.49 26.62
C THR A 152 -27.35 -25.95 26.37
N ASP A 153 -27.12 -26.48 25.16
CA ASP A 153 -27.54 -27.83 24.74
C ASP A 153 -29.05 -28.06 24.94
N GLY A 154 -29.86 -27.03 24.66
CA GLY A 154 -31.31 -27.05 24.83
C GLY A 154 -31.80 -27.00 26.29
N LYS A 155 -30.90 -26.94 27.26
CA LYS A 155 -31.24 -26.86 28.69
C LYS A 155 -31.50 -25.42 29.10
N VAL A 156 -32.44 -25.23 30.01
CA VAL A 156 -32.65 -23.94 30.66
C VAL A 156 -31.55 -23.75 31.70
N LEU A 157 -30.79 -22.67 31.58
CA LEU A 157 -29.86 -22.21 32.61
C LEU A 157 -30.50 -21.06 33.37
N GLU A 158 -30.69 -21.24 34.68
CA GLU A 158 -31.21 -20.22 35.60
C GLU A 158 -30.22 -20.07 36.75
N ALA A 159 -29.80 -18.82 37.03
CA ALA A 159 -28.84 -18.49 38.05
C ALA A 159 -29.05 -17.05 38.55
N GLU A 160 -28.56 -16.74 39.75
CA GLU A 160 -28.47 -15.37 40.23
C GLU A 160 -27.36 -14.61 39.49
N ILE A 161 -27.61 -13.33 39.22
CA ILE A 161 -26.68 -12.46 38.48
C ILE A 161 -25.92 -11.59 39.47
N ILE A 162 -24.61 -11.49 39.28
CA ILE A 162 -23.74 -10.55 40.00
C ILE A 162 -23.29 -9.50 38.99
N GLU A 163 -23.58 -8.22 39.28
CA GLU A 163 -23.07 -7.10 38.49
C GLU A 163 -21.61 -6.84 38.84
N VAL A 164 -20.78 -6.68 37.82
CA VAL A 164 -19.36 -6.31 37.94
C VAL A 164 -19.08 -5.12 37.03
N LYS A 165 -18.17 -4.24 37.44
CA LYS A 165 -17.83 -3.01 36.71
C LYS A 165 -16.68 -3.18 35.72
N GLY A 166 -15.93 -4.27 35.82
CA GLY A 166 -14.78 -4.56 34.98
C GLY A 166 -14.32 -6.00 35.13
N LEU A 167 -13.38 -6.41 34.27
CA LEU A 167 -12.82 -7.76 34.30
C LEU A 167 -12.00 -8.03 35.57
N ASP A 168 -11.38 -6.99 36.15
CA ASP A 168 -10.58 -7.08 37.38
C ASP A 168 -11.40 -7.54 38.61
N GLU A 169 -12.74 -7.41 38.58
CA GLU A 169 -13.63 -7.83 39.67
C GLU A 169 -14.07 -9.31 39.56
N VAL A 170 -13.74 -9.99 38.45
CA VAL A 170 -14.19 -11.36 38.13
C VAL A 170 -13.10 -12.43 38.33
N GLU A 171 -11.84 -12.01 38.52
CA GLU A 171 -10.71 -12.89 38.90
C GLU A 171 -10.74 -13.28 40.39
#